data_AF-A0A448JBV3-F1
#
_entry.id   AF-A0A448JBV3-F1
#
_cell.length_a   1.000
_cell.length_b   1.000
_cell.length_c   1.000
_cell.angle_alpha   90.00
_cell.angle_beta   90.00
_cell.angle_gamma   90.00
#
_symmetry.space_group_name_H-M   'P 1'
#
loop_
_entity.id
_entity.type
_entity.pdbx_description
1 polymer ?
#
loop_
_entity_poly.entity_id
_entity_poly.type
_entity_poly.pdbx_seq_one_letter_code
_entity_poly.pdbx_strand_id
1 'polypeptide(L)'
;MIINSKSVLGFLSLPFIILSIVISHKQEQKAYKFKIKKNPNLALPPLETYPDYKEALKEKECFTYKLGEEFIKASKNWYGGGYIKFIFKDVPRLKREFRKR
;
A
#
# COMPACT_ATOMS: atom_id res chain seq x y z
N MET A 1 9.81 -2.09 11.19
CA MET A 1 9.22 -2.05 12.56
C MET A 1 8.84 -0.60 12.87
N ILE A 2 7.58 -0.28 13.20
CA ILE A 2 7.17 1.10 13.55
C ILE A 2 7.51 1.34 15.02
N ILE A 3 8.79 1.64 15.28
CA ILE A 3 9.34 1.79 16.64
C ILE A 3 8.63 2.92 17.42
N ASN A 4 8.19 3.97 16.72
CA ASN A 4 7.57 5.16 17.32
C ASN A 4 6.06 5.03 17.60
N SER A 5 5.45 3.85 17.41
CA SER A 5 4.01 3.67 17.63
C SER A 5 3.61 3.48 19.11
N LYS A 6 4.58 3.24 20.00
CA LYS A 6 4.31 2.86 21.40
C LYS A 6 4.16 4.04 22.38
N SER A 7 4.56 5.24 21.97
CA SER A 7 4.49 6.46 22.81
C SER A 7 3.49 7.44 22.21
N VAL A 8 2.75 8.17 23.05
CA VAL A 8 1.78 9.19 22.62
C VAL A 8 2.44 10.26 21.75
N LEU A 9 3.65 10.71 22.14
CA LEU A 9 4.45 11.67 21.36
C LEU A 9 4.93 11.06 20.03
N GLY A 10 5.29 9.78 20.06
CA GLY A 10 5.62 9.01 18.86
C GLY A 10 4.44 8.93 17.90
N PHE A 11 3.24 8.65 18.39
CA PHE A 11 2.02 8.59 17.60
C PHE A 11 1.67 9.95 16.96
N LEU A 12 1.79 11.05 17.72
CA LEU A 12 1.55 12.41 17.21
C LEU A 12 2.57 12.83 16.13
N SER A 13 3.80 12.31 16.19
CA SER A 13 4.83 12.58 15.19
C SER A 13 4.75 11.69 13.94
N LEU A 14 4.03 10.56 13.99
CA LEU A 14 3.90 9.62 12.87
C LEU A 14 3.42 10.29 11.57
N PRO A 15 2.40 11.17 11.54
CA PRO A 15 1.97 11.83 10.31
C PRO A 15 3.09 12.62 9.65
N PHE A 16 3.92 13.32 10.43
CA PHE A 16 5.05 14.10 9.92
C PHE A 16 6.16 13.21 9.37
N ILE A 17 6.45 12.10 10.06
CA ILE A 17 7.44 11.11 9.60
C ILE A 17 6.98 10.45 8.30
N ILE A 18 5.70 10.05 8.20
CA ILE A 18 5.15 9.47 6.97
C ILE A 18 5.22 10.50 5.84
N LEU A 19 4.87 11.76 6.10
CA LEU A 19 4.94 12.82 5.12
C LEU A 19 6.38 13.04 4.62
N SER A 20 7.37 13.07 5.51
CA SER A 20 8.78 13.26 5.12
C SER A 20 9.29 12.10 4.27
N ILE A 21 8.97 10.86 4.62
CA ILE A 21 9.30 9.67 3.82
C ILE A 21 8.69 9.77 2.42
N VAL A 22 7.42 10.17 2.32
CA VAL A 22 6.73 10.35 1.02
C VAL A 22 7.40 11.42 0.17
N ILE A 23 7.83 12.53 0.78
CA ILE A 23 8.53 13.61 0.07
C ILE A 23 9.89 13.12 -0.44
N SER A 24 10.71 12.50 0.42
CA SER A 24 12.02 11.96 0.04
C SER A 24 11.89 10.93 -1.08
N HIS A 25 10.93 10.02 -0.98
CA HIS A 25 10.70 9.01 -2.01
C HIS A 25 10.30 9.63 -3.36
N LYS A 26 9.46 10.68 -3.36
CA LYS A 26 9.12 11.42 -4.59
C LYS A 26 10.35 12.11 -5.20
N GLN A 27 11.26 12.62 -4.39
CA GLN A 27 12.50 13.23 -4.87
C GLN A 27 13.44 12.19 -5.49
N GLU A 28 13.64 11.06 -4.83
CA GLU A 28 14.44 9.93 -5.33
C GLU A 28 13.90 9.41 -6.67
N GLN A 29 12.58 9.27 -6.81
CA GLN A 29 11.96 8.86 -8.07
C GLN A 29 12.23 9.87 -9.21
N LYS A 30 12.21 11.18 -8.93
CA LYS A 30 12.55 12.21 -9.93
C LYS A 30 14.01 12.11 -10.34
N ALA A 31 14.91 11.95 -9.37
CA ALA A 31 16.35 11.79 -9.61
C ALA A 31 16.65 10.53 -10.42
N TYR A 32 15.98 9.41 -10.12
CA TYR A 32 16.07 8.17 -10.87
C TYR A 32 15.62 8.33 -12.32
N LYS A 33 14.47 8.99 -12.56
CA LYS A 33 13.99 9.28 -13.93
C LYS A 33 14.99 10.14 -14.71
N PHE A 34 15.65 11.11 -14.07
CA PHE A 34 16.69 11.92 -14.71
C PHE A 34 17.93 11.08 -15.06
N LYS A 35 18.36 10.18 -14.16
CA LYS A 35 19.49 9.27 -14.40
C LYS A 35 19.24 8.34 -15.59
N ILE A 36 18.05 7.74 -15.69
CA ILE A 36 17.70 6.89 -16.85
C ILE A 36 17.66 7.68 -18.15
N LYS A 37 17.13 8.92 -18.14
CA LYS A 37 17.13 9.77 -19.34
C LYS A 37 18.55 10.04 -19.85
N LYS A 38 19.52 10.18 -18.95
CA LYS A 38 20.94 10.38 -19.30
C LYS A 38 21.64 9.08 -19.72
N ASN A 39 21.30 7.96 -19.08
CA ASN A 39 21.85 6.65 -19.39
C ASN A 39 20.75 5.58 -19.29
N PRO A 40 20.15 5.15 -20.43
CA PRO A 40 19.08 4.16 -20.46
C PRO A 40 19.45 2.80 -19.86
N ASN A 41 20.74 2.43 -19.88
CA ASN A 41 21.21 1.13 -19.36
C ASN A 41 21.08 1.01 -17.84
N LEU A 42 20.82 2.11 -17.11
CA LEU A 42 20.58 2.11 -15.67
C LEU A 42 19.11 1.85 -15.29
N ALA A 43 18.24 1.61 -16.27
CA ALA A 43 16.85 1.29 -15.99
C ALA A 43 16.74 -0.06 -15.28
N LEU A 44 16.06 -0.07 -14.15
CA LEU A 44 15.64 -1.29 -13.47
C LEU A 44 14.73 -2.10 -14.40
N PRO A 45 14.83 -3.43 -14.34
CA PRO A 45 14.01 -4.27 -15.18
C PRO A 45 12.53 -4.20 -14.72
N PRO A 46 11.57 -4.55 -15.58
CA PRO A 46 10.15 -4.56 -15.23
C PRO A 46 9.87 -5.46 -14.02
N LEU A 47 8.85 -5.12 -13.22
CA LEU A 47 8.48 -5.88 -12.01
C LEU A 47 8.23 -7.38 -12.28
N GLU A 48 7.75 -7.72 -13.47
CA GLU A 48 7.48 -9.10 -13.89
C GLU A 48 8.72 -9.97 -14.02
N THR A 49 9.89 -9.34 -14.20
CA THR A 49 11.17 -10.04 -14.35
C THR A 49 11.77 -10.48 -13.01
N TYR A 50 11.24 -9.97 -11.90
CA TYR A 50 11.74 -10.33 -10.57
C TYR A 50 11.30 -11.75 -10.20
N PRO A 51 12.18 -12.56 -9.58
CA PRO A 51 11.93 -13.98 -9.33
C PRO A 51 10.72 -14.23 -8.40
N ASP A 52 10.43 -13.31 -7.49
CA ASP A 52 9.35 -13.35 -6.52
C ASP A 52 8.00 -12.81 -7.06
N TYR A 53 7.97 -12.28 -8.29
CA TYR A 53 6.78 -11.65 -8.84
C TYR A 53 5.55 -12.57 -8.82
N LYS A 54 5.74 -13.85 -9.18
CA LYS A 54 4.65 -14.84 -9.17
C LYS A 54 4.13 -15.12 -7.75
N GLU A 55 5.00 -15.08 -6.76
CA GLU A 55 4.62 -15.24 -5.35
C GLU A 55 3.87 -14.02 -4.85
N ALA A 56 4.34 -12.81 -5.19
CA ALA A 56 3.65 -11.57 -4.87
C ALA A 56 2.24 -11.50 -5.48
N LEU A 57 2.02 -12.07 -6.67
CA LEU A 57 0.69 -12.18 -7.27
C LEU A 57 -0.23 -13.11 -6.47
N LYS A 58 0.28 -14.23 -5.96
CA LYS A 58 -0.51 -15.14 -5.10
C LYS A 58 -0.89 -14.47 -3.78
N GLU A 59 0.01 -13.65 -3.21
CA GLU A 59 -0.26 -12.93 -1.96
C GLU A 59 -1.43 -11.93 -2.10
N LYS A 60 -1.67 -11.39 -3.31
CA LYS A 60 -2.84 -10.54 -3.58
C LYS A 60 -4.17 -11.28 -3.40
N GLU A 61 -4.15 -12.61 -3.47
CA GLU A 61 -5.34 -13.41 -3.23
C GLU A 61 -5.66 -13.59 -1.74
N CYS A 62 -4.70 -13.30 -0.87
CA CYS A 62 -4.85 -13.42 0.58
C CYS A 62 -5.98 -12.52 1.09
N PHE A 63 -6.67 -13.01 2.13
CA PHE A 63 -7.76 -12.29 2.76
C PHE A 63 -7.31 -10.92 3.28
N THR A 64 -6.15 -10.85 3.92
CA THR A 64 -5.63 -9.61 4.52
C THR A 64 -5.32 -8.56 3.44
N TYR A 65 -4.78 -8.99 2.30
CA TYR A 65 -4.52 -8.10 1.17
C TYR A 65 -5.83 -7.51 0.63
N LYS A 66 -6.80 -8.36 0.29
CA LYS A 66 -8.11 -7.92 -0.22
C LYS A 66 -8.86 -7.05 0.78
N LEU A 67 -8.76 -7.38 2.07
CA LEU A 67 -9.34 -6.58 3.14
C LEU A 67 -8.72 -5.17 3.18
N GLY A 68 -7.40 -5.08 3.09
CA GLY A 68 -6.68 -3.81 3.01
C GLY A 68 -7.04 -3.02 1.75
N GLU A 69 -7.22 -3.69 0.61
CA GLU A 69 -7.65 -3.05 -0.64
C GLU A 69 -9.04 -2.41 -0.50
N GLU A 70 -10.02 -3.15 0.04
CA GLU A 70 -11.37 -2.62 0.28
C GLU A 70 -11.36 -1.51 1.34
N PHE A 71 -10.48 -1.61 2.34
CA PHE A 71 -10.29 -0.55 3.34
C PHE A 71 -9.79 0.75 2.70
N ILE A 72 -8.79 0.68 1.82
CA ILE A 72 -8.29 1.84 1.08
C ILE A 72 -9.39 2.45 0.20
N LYS A 73 -10.21 1.62 -0.46
CA LYS A 73 -11.37 2.10 -1.24
C LYS A 73 -12.38 2.83 -0.34
N ALA A 74 -12.64 2.30 0.85
CA ALA A 74 -13.50 2.92 1.85
C ALA A 74 -12.95 4.27 2.33
N SER A 75 -11.64 4.36 2.59
CA SER A 75 -10.96 5.60 2.97
C SER A 75 -11.03 6.67 1.90
N LYS A 76 -10.96 6.31 0.61
CA LYS A 76 -11.12 7.28 -0.49
C LYS A 76 -12.54 7.83 -0.58
N ASN A 77 -13.54 7.04 -0.21
CA ASN A 77 -14.95 7.40 -0.25
C ASN A 77 -15.53 7.63 1.16
N TRP A 78 -14.70 8.07 2.11
CA TRP A 78 -15.10 8.20 3.51
C TRP A 78 -16.27 9.17 3.70
N TYR A 79 -16.28 10.27 2.94
CA TYR A 79 -17.33 11.30 2.94
C TYR A 79 -18.68 10.79 2.42
N GLY A 80 -18.68 9.69 1.65
CA GLY A 80 -19.89 9.03 1.15
C GLY A 80 -20.32 7.82 1.97
N GLY A 81 -19.89 7.71 3.24
CA GLY A 81 -20.19 6.56 4.08
C GLY A 81 -19.41 5.29 3.70
N GLY A 82 -18.25 5.43 3.02
CA GLY A 82 -17.42 4.33 2.57
C GLY A 82 -17.08 3.33 3.69
N TYR A 83 -16.83 3.80 4.91
CA TYR A 83 -16.56 2.92 6.06
C TYR A 83 -17.79 2.14 6.54
N ILE A 84 -18.99 2.72 6.44
CA ILE A 84 -20.24 2.01 6.78
C ILE A 84 -20.42 0.85 5.80
N LYS A 85 -20.29 1.11 4.50
CA LYS A 85 -20.33 0.07 3.47
C LYS A 85 -19.26 -0.99 3.71
N PHE A 86 -18.03 -0.57 4.04
CA PHE A 86 -16.94 -1.50 4.30
C PHE A 86 -17.26 -2.47 5.45
N ILE A 87 -17.68 -1.95 6.61
CA ILE A 87 -17.96 -2.74 7.81
C ILE A 87 -19.16 -3.67 7.60
N PHE A 88 -20.26 -3.17 7.04
CA PHE A 88 -21.51 -3.91 6.97
C PHE A 88 -21.69 -4.76 5.70
N LYS A 89 -20.95 -4.47 4.63
CA LYS A 89 -21.09 -5.16 3.33
C LYS A 89 -19.80 -5.84 2.87
N ASP A 90 -18.71 -5.09 2.75
CA ASP A 90 -17.50 -5.60 2.08
C ASP A 90 -16.76 -6.62 2.96
N VAL A 91 -16.63 -6.38 4.28
CA VAL A 91 -16.01 -7.32 5.23
C VAL A 91 -16.80 -8.64 5.34
N PRO A 92 -18.13 -8.66 5.54
CA PRO A 92 -18.90 -9.90 5.56
C PRO A 92 -18.85 -10.66 4.24
N ARG A 93 -18.87 -9.96 3.10
CA ARG A 93 -18.72 -10.57 1.77
C ARG A 93 -17.37 -11.27 1.66
N LEU A 94 -16.27 -10.57 1.99
CA LEU A 94 -14.92 -11.11 1.88
C LEU A 94 -14.72 -12.32 2.82
N LYS A 95 -15.29 -12.29 4.03
CA LYS A 95 -15.26 -13.42 4.97
C LYS A 95 -16.00 -14.65 4.41
N ARG A 96 -17.11 -14.45 3.68
CA ARG A 96 -17.83 -15.55 3.01
C ARG A 96 -17.04 -16.13 1.85
N GLU A 97 -16.41 -15.28 1.03
CA GLU A 97 -15.55 -15.72 -0.08
C GLU A 97 -14.35 -16.51 0.42
N PHE A 98 -13.70 -16.03 1.49
CA PHE A 98 -12.57 -16.73 2.09
C PHE A 98 -12.95 -18.08 2.69
N ARG A 99 -14.13 -18.20 3.33
CA ARG A 99 -14.63 -19.47 3.88
C ARG A 99 -15.07 -20.49 2.82
N LYS A 100 -15.29 -20.06 1.58
CA LYS A 100 -15.73 -20.91 0.47
C LYS A 100 -14.57 -21.45 -0.36
N ARG A 101 -13.38 -20.87 -0.22
CA ARG A 101 -12.12 -21.40 -0.74
C ARG A 101 -11.59 -22.45 0.24
#